data_AF-A0A935U0E1-F1
#
_entry.id   AF-A0A935U0E1-F1
#
_cell.length_a   1.000
_cell.length_b   1.000
_cell.length_c   1.000
_cell.angle_alpha   90.00
_cell.angle_beta   90.00
_cell.angle_gamma   90.00
#
_symmetry.space_group_name_H-M   'P 1'
#
loop_
_entity.id
_entity.type
_entity.pdbx_description
1 polymer ?
#
loop_
_entity_poly.entity_id
_entity_poly.type
_entity_poly.pdbx_seq_one_letter_code
_entity_poly.pdbx_strand_id
1 'polypeptide(L)'
;MVLRRLSWLSIAVACACGGSAKSGPGPDDGSAPVVKKASLSWGIKASGASSEVFLAVTDENGRATSHPLGRYDGECAVISQGRSTTGAITAVVCKRGDVGVELDAIPRPGVIIVLKMPHVTGADPDPLAGEELAHINVPIGAKIETN
;
A
#
# COMPACT_ATOMS: atom_id res chain seq x y z
N MET A 1 28.11 -58.97 -9.51
CA MET A 1 29.49 -58.47 -9.41
C MET A 1 29.41 -57.06 -8.84
N VAL A 2 29.72 -56.86 -7.55
CA VAL A 2 31.06 -56.50 -7.02
C VAL A 2 31.50 -55.14 -7.58
N LEU A 3 31.95 -54.12 -6.86
CA LEU A 3 32.07 -53.71 -5.46
C LEU A 3 32.88 -52.40 -5.56
N ARG A 4 32.60 -51.34 -4.79
CA ARG A 4 33.62 -50.61 -4.00
C ARG A 4 33.07 -49.40 -3.27
N ARG A 5 33.19 -49.49 -1.94
CA ARG A 5 33.21 -48.41 -0.96
C ARG A 5 34.58 -47.69 -1.00
N LEU A 6 34.64 -46.43 -0.57
CA LEU A 6 35.69 -45.77 0.24
C LEU A 6 35.11 -44.36 0.59
N SER A 7 34.73 -44.04 1.83
CA SER A 7 35.59 -43.57 2.97
C SER A 7 36.38 -42.30 2.60
N TRP A 8 36.47 -41.20 3.36
CA TRP A 8 36.18 -40.85 4.76
C TRP A 8 36.58 -39.35 4.98
N LEU A 9 36.29 -38.83 6.19
CA LEU A 9 36.91 -37.71 6.92
C LEU A 9 36.25 -36.31 7.00
N SER A 10 35.94 -36.00 8.26
CA SER A 10 35.38 -34.82 8.92
C SER A 10 36.36 -33.66 9.07
N ILE A 11 35.85 -32.42 9.21
CA ILE A 11 36.45 -31.39 10.09
C ILE A 11 35.33 -30.62 10.80
N ALA A 12 35.31 -30.73 12.12
CA ALA A 12 34.60 -29.84 13.04
C ALA A 12 35.50 -28.65 13.37
N VAL A 13 34.96 -27.43 13.36
CA VAL A 13 35.59 -26.26 13.98
C VAL A 13 34.71 -25.84 15.14
N ALA A 14 35.27 -26.00 16.35
CA ALA A 14 34.76 -25.49 17.59
C ALA A 14 35.05 -23.98 17.69
N CYS A 15 34.03 -23.17 17.99
CA CYS A 15 34.22 -21.85 18.57
C CYS A 15 33.78 -21.93 20.04
N ALA A 16 34.76 -21.99 20.94
CA ALA A 16 34.54 -21.89 22.38
C ALA A 16 35.27 -20.64 22.91
N CYS A 17 34.53 -19.85 23.70
CA CYS A 17 34.96 -18.93 24.77
C CYS A 17 35.85 -17.75 24.36
N GLY A 18 35.73 -16.53 24.89
CA GLY A 18 34.93 -15.85 25.91
C GLY A 18 35.26 -14.35 25.71
N GLY A 19 34.61 -13.35 26.28
CA GLY A 19 33.79 -13.19 27.46
C GLY A 19 34.02 -11.73 27.89
N SER A 20 32.96 -11.01 28.25
CA SER A 20 32.97 -9.93 29.25
C SER A 20 31.58 -9.34 29.33
N ALA A 21 30.89 -9.66 30.42
CA ALA A 21 29.69 -8.96 30.85
C ALA A 21 30.05 -7.54 31.27
N LYS A 22 29.21 -6.56 30.90
CA LYS A 22 28.99 -5.38 31.72
C LYS A 22 27.48 -5.15 31.84
N SER A 23 26.94 -5.65 32.95
CA SER A 23 25.65 -5.20 33.46
C SER A 23 25.76 -3.72 33.83
N GLY A 24 24.89 -2.90 33.28
CA GLY A 24 24.56 -1.59 33.79
C GLY A 24 23.04 -1.44 33.76
N PRO A 25 22.36 -1.29 34.89
CA PRO A 25 20.97 -0.86 34.90
C PRO A 25 20.93 0.66 34.86
N GLY A 26 20.34 1.22 33.81
CA GLY A 26 20.13 2.66 33.65
C GLY A 26 19.00 2.90 32.65
N PRO A 27 17.94 3.63 33.02
CA PRO A 27 16.67 3.64 32.33
C PRO A 27 16.70 4.59 31.15
N ASP A 28 16.19 4.13 30.02
CA ASP A 28 15.38 4.87 29.06
C ASP A 28 15.20 3.92 27.88
N ASP A 29 14.03 3.27 27.81
CA ASP A 29 13.53 2.64 26.58
C ASP A 29 13.24 3.76 25.57
N GLY A 30 14.29 4.44 25.12
CA GLY A 30 14.32 5.31 23.96
C GLY A 30 14.27 4.47 22.68
N SER A 31 13.37 3.49 22.63
CA SER A 31 12.98 2.89 21.37
C SER A 31 12.44 4.04 20.53
N ALA A 32 13.24 4.46 19.55
CA ALA A 32 12.81 5.41 18.54
C ALA A 32 11.41 4.98 18.08
N PRO A 33 10.44 5.89 17.97
CA PRO A 33 9.10 5.52 17.54
C PRO A 33 9.23 4.75 16.24
N VAL A 34 8.82 3.48 16.25
CA VAL A 34 8.84 2.64 15.04
C VAL A 34 7.85 3.27 14.09
N VAL A 35 8.35 4.07 13.14
CA VAL A 35 7.54 4.73 12.14
C VAL A 35 6.93 3.63 11.27
N LYS A 36 5.64 3.38 11.48
CA LYS A 36 4.87 2.46 10.62
C LYS A 36 4.79 3.06 9.23
N LYS A 37 4.67 2.20 8.21
CA LYS A 37 4.61 2.62 6.81
C LYS A 37 3.45 1.93 6.13
N ALA A 38 2.71 2.66 5.31
CA ALA A 38 1.73 2.08 4.39
C ALA A 38 1.91 2.69 3.00
N SER A 39 2.09 1.84 2.00
CA SER A 39 2.14 2.24 0.60
C SER A 39 0.80 1.93 -0.06
N LEU A 40 0.27 2.90 -0.81
CA LEU A 40 -0.97 2.80 -1.56
C LEU A 40 -0.67 2.53 -3.03
N SER A 41 -1.38 1.58 -3.63
CA SER A 41 -1.36 1.37 -5.07
C SER A 41 -2.75 1.01 -5.60
N TRP A 42 -3.05 1.45 -6.82
CA TRP A 42 -4.32 1.14 -7.47
C TRP A 42 -4.20 -0.15 -8.28
N GLY A 43 -5.17 -1.02 -8.09
CA GLY A 43 -5.40 -2.14 -8.97
C GLY A 43 -6.59 -1.89 -9.87
N ILE A 44 -6.38 -2.10 -11.17
CA ILE A 44 -7.38 -1.89 -12.21
C ILE A 44 -7.44 -3.17 -13.04
N LYS A 45 -8.62 -3.78 -13.11
CA LYS A 45 -8.84 -4.99 -13.90
C LYS A 45 -9.95 -4.76 -14.90
N ALA A 46 -9.59 -4.70 -16.18
CA ALA A 46 -10.54 -4.57 -17.27
C ALA A 46 -11.48 -5.78 -17.32
N SER A 47 -12.76 -5.51 -17.59
CA SER A 47 -13.80 -6.52 -17.71
C SER A 47 -14.87 -6.05 -18.71
N GLY A 48 -14.66 -6.35 -19.99
CA GLY A 48 -15.51 -5.85 -21.07
C GLY A 48 -15.46 -4.33 -21.15
N ALA A 49 -16.62 -3.67 -21.12
CA ALA A 49 -16.73 -2.21 -21.22
C ALA A 49 -16.58 -1.47 -19.88
N SER A 50 -16.24 -2.17 -18.80
CA SER A 50 -16.05 -1.61 -17.46
C SER A 50 -14.73 -2.12 -16.86
N SER A 51 -14.31 -1.53 -15.76
CA SER A 51 -13.11 -1.91 -15.01
C SER A 51 -13.44 -2.12 -13.54
N GLU A 52 -12.93 -3.19 -12.95
CA GLU A 52 -12.95 -3.41 -11.50
C GLU A 52 -11.78 -2.65 -10.88
N VAL A 53 -12.05 -1.85 -9.85
CA VAL A 53 -11.03 -1.04 -9.18
C VAL A 53 -10.91 -1.44 -7.72
N PHE A 54 -9.67 -1.56 -7.26
CA PHE A 54 -9.33 -1.82 -5.87
C PHE A 54 -8.16 -0.96 -5.43
N LEU A 55 -8.15 -0.56 -4.15
CA LEU A 55 -7.00 0.08 -3.54
C LEU A 55 -6.23 -0.97 -2.74
N ALA A 56 -4.96 -1.17 -3.06
CA ALA A 56 -4.06 -2.02 -2.29
C ALA A 56 -3.30 -1.18 -1.27
N VAL A 57 -3.29 -1.64 -0.02
CA VAL A 57 -2.48 -1.08 1.07
C VAL A 57 -1.40 -2.09 1.40
N THR A 58 -0.14 -1.68 1.21
CA THR A 58 1.03 -2.51 1.49
C THR A 58 1.69 -2.04 2.78
N ASP A 59 1.82 -2.94 3.76
CA ASP A 59 2.44 -2.63 5.05
C ASP A 59 3.98 -2.59 4.97
N GLU A 60 4.63 -2.27 6.09
CA GLU A 60 6.09 -2.17 6.16
C GLU A 60 6.84 -3.49 5.87
N ASN A 61 6.14 -4.63 5.94
CA ASN A 61 6.70 -5.95 5.65
C ASN A 61 6.47 -6.36 4.18
N GLY A 62 5.93 -5.47 3.35
CA GLY A 62 5.62 -5.74 1.96
C GLY A 62 4.34 -6.56 1.75
N ARG A 63 3.52 -6.78 2.80
CA ARG A 63 2.26 -7.50 2.66
C ARG A 63 1.17 -6.54 2.19
N ALA A 64 0.62 -6.81 1.01
CA ALA A 64 -0.47 -6.05 0.42
C ALA A 64 -1.84 -6.63 0.81
N THR A 65 -2.76 -5.75 1.20
CA THR A 65 -4.19 -6.03 1.37
C THR A 65 -4.97 -5.24 0.33
N SER A 66 -5.77 -5.93 -0.48
CA SER A 66 -6.59 -5.28 -1.52
C SER A 66 -8.00 -5.00 -1.01
N HIS A 67 -8.47 -3.78 -1.27
CA HIS A 67 -9.80 -3.30 -0.90
C HIS A 67 -10.60 -3.02 -2.18
N PRO A 68 -11.57 -3.87 -2.55
CA PRO A 68 -12.42 -3.64 -3.72
C PRO A 68 -13.27 -2.39 -3.52
N LEU A 69 -13.28 -1.50 -4.51
CA LEU A 69 -14.03 -0.24 -4.47
C LEU A 69 -15.21 -0.21 -5.44
N GLY A 70 -15.29 -1.20 -6.33
CA GLY A 70 -16.42 -1.38 -7.22
C GLY A 70 -16.01 -1.61 -8.67
N ARG A 71 -17.02 -1.58 -9.53
CA ARG A 71 -16.90 -1.72 -10.98
C ARG A 71 -17.40 -0.45 -11.63
N TYR A 72 -16.57 0.13 -12.50
CA TYR A 72 -16.80 1.43 -13.10
C TYR A 72 -16.77 1.34 -14.61
N ASP A 73 -17.69 2.06 -15.27
CA ASP A 73 -17.77 2.04 -16.71
C ASP A 73 -16.60 2.75 -17.39
N GLY A 74 -16.10 2.12 -18.45
CA GLY A 74 -15.01 2.63 -19.25
C GLY A 74 -13.62 2.22 -18.76
N GLU A 75 -12.64 2.94 -19.29
CA GLU A 75 -11.22 2.76 -18.98
C GLU A 75 -10.88 3.52 -17.70
N CYS A 76 -10.09 2.89 -16.83
CA CYS A 76 -9.59 3.52 -15.62
C CYS A 76 -8.07 3.74 -15.73
N ALA A 77 -7.61 4.90 -15.28
CA ALA A 77 -6.19 5.22 -15.21
C ALA A 77 -5.86 5.97 -13.92
N VAL A 78 -4.69 5.70 -13.35
CA VAL A 78 -4.14 6.47 -12.22
C VAL A 78 -3.77 7.87 -12.72
N ILE A 79 -4.16 8.89 -11.96
CA ILE A 79 -3.82 10.29 -12.23
C ILE A 79 -2.87 10.82 -11.16
N SER A 80 -2.09 11.84 -11.52
CA SER A 80 -1.17 12.49 -10.59
C SER A 80 -1.93 13.35 -9.57
N GLN A 81 -1.34 13.54 -8.38
CA GLN A 81 -1.90 14.33 -7.27
C GLN A 81 -2.41 15.71 -7.70
N GLY A 82 -1.66 16.43 -8.54
CA GLY A 82 -2.05 17.76 -9.01
C GLY A 82 -3.25 17.79 -9.98
N ARG A 83 -3.79 16.63 -10.34
CA ARG A 83 -5.00 16.49 -11.18
C ARG A 83 -6.19 15.93 -10.41
N SER A 84 -6.01 15.56 -9.13
CA SER A 84 -7.10 15.08 -8.30
C SER A 84 -8.04 16.23 -7.94
N THR A 85 -9.33 15.97 -8.01
CA THR A 85 -10.43 16.85 -7.67
C THR A 85 -10.35 17.33 -6.23
N THR A 86 -9.96 16.46 -5.29
CA THR A 86 -9.87 16.79 -3.86
C THR A 86 -8.43 17.07 -3.39
N GLY A 87 -7.44 16.95 -4.28
CA GLY A 87 -6.02 17.01 -3.91
C GLY A 87 -5.56 15.74 -3.17
N ALA A 88 -6.17 14.60 -3.47
CA ALA A 88 -5.85 13.31 -2.88
C ALA A 88 -4.38 12.91 -3.09
N ILE A 89 -3.85 12.05 -2.21
CA ILE A 89 -2.46 11.57 -2.32
C ILE A 89 -2.27 10.67 -3.55
N THR A 90 -3.34 10.01 -3.99
CA THR A 90 -3.41 9.28 -5.26
C THR A 90 -4.85 9.16 -5.69
N ALA A 91 -5.09 9.10 -6.99
CA ALA A 91 -6.43 9.03 -7.54
C ALA A 91 -6.48 8.21 -8.84
N VAL A 92 -7.65 7.68 -9.15
CA VAL A 92 -7.96 6.99 -10.41
C VAL A 92 -9.17 7.63 -11.06
N VAL A 93 -9.10 7.92 -12.35
CA VAL A 93 -10.26 8.32 -13.14
C VAL A 93 -10.71 7.14 -13.98
N CYS A 94 -11.99 6.81 -13.89
CA CYS A 94 -12.68 5.81 -14.70
C CYS A 94 -13.71 6.50 -15.57
N LYS A 95 -13.56 6.45 -16.90
CA LYS A 95 -14.46 7.16 -17.81
C LYS A 95 -14.74 6.46 -19.12
N ARG A 96 -15.92 6.74 -19.68
CA ARG A 96 -16.31 6.38 -21.05
C ARG A 96 -16.59 7.68 -21.80
N GLY A 97 -15.72 8.02 -22.75
CA GLY A 97 -15.75 9.34 -23.39
C GLY A 97 -15.36 10.42 -22.38
N ASP A 98 -16.20 11.46 -22.27
CA ASP A 98 -15.92 12.63 -21.44
C ASP A 98 -16.54 12.59 -20.04
N VAL A 99 -17.29 11.54 -19.70
CA VAL A 99 -17.98 11.43 -18.41
C VAL A 99 -17.53 10.15 -17.70
N GLY A 100 -17.38 10.26 -16.39
CA GLY A 100 -16.97 9.15 -15.57
C GLY A 100 -17.00 9.50 -14.08
N VAL A 101 -16.16 8.79 -13.35
CA VAL A 101 -15.91 9.03 -11.94
C VAL A 101 -14.42 9.12 -11.68
N GLU A 102 -14.08 9.81 -10.60
CA GLU A 102 -12.76 9.86 -10.04
C GLU A 102 -12.81 9.27 -8.63
N LEU A 103 -11.84 8.42 -8.30
CA LEU A 103 -11.69 7.83 -6.98
C LEU A 103 -10.46 8.43 -6.31
N ASP A 104 -10.68 9.10 -5.19
CA ASP A 104 -9.68 9.90 -4.48
C ASP A 104 -9.33 9.23 -3.15
N ALA A 105 -8.06 8.84 -2.96
CA ALA A 105 -7.57 8.29 -1.71
C ALA A 105 -7.00 9.40 -0.81
N ILE A 106 -7.69 9.69 0.29
CA ILE A 106 -7.36 10.79 1.19
C ILE A 106 -6.89 10.22 2.53
N PRO A 107 -5.59 10.34 2.88
CA PRO A 107 -5.09 9.88 4.16
C PRO A 107 -5.57 10.79 5.30
N ARG A 108 -6.05 10.15 6.38
CA ARG A 108 -6.34 10.77 7.67
C ARG A 108 -5.65 9.95 8.77
N PRO A 109 -5.49 10.49 9.99
CA PRO A 109 -4.90 9.73 11.08
C PRO A 109 -5.64 8.40 11.31
N GLY A 110 -4.96 7.27 11.05
CA GLY A 110 -5.49 5.93 11.26
C GLY A 110 -6.41 5.37 10.16
N VAL A 111 -6.72 6.14 9.11
CA VAL A 111 -7.66 5.70 8.07
C VAL A 111 -7.35 6.34 6.72
N ILE A 112 -7.51 5.60 5.63
CA ILE A 112 -7.62 6.14 4.28
C ILE A 112 -9.09 6.22 3.93
N ILE A 113 -9.56 7.41 3.60
CA ILE A 113 -10.91 7.64 3.09
C ILE A 113 -10.84 7.60 1.57
N VAL A 114 -11.67 6.78 0.93
CA VAL A 114 -11.83 6.81 -0.52
C VAL A 114 -13.10 7.56 -0.86
N LEU A 115 -12.96 8.69 -1.56
CA LEU A 115 -14.07 9.45 -2.10
C LEU A 115 -14.28 9.10 -3.57
N LYS A 116 -15.52 9.16 -4.02
CA LYS A 116 -15.92 9.07 -5.42
C LYS A 116 -16.49 10.40 -5.85
N MET A 117 -15.79 11.04 -6.77
CA MET A 117 -16.17 12.30 -7.37
C MET A 117 -16.76 12.06 -8.76
N PRO A 118 -17.78 12.83 -9.17
CA PRO A 118 -18.15 12.88 -10.58
C PRO A 118 -17.00 13.47 -11.40
N HIS A 119 -16.73 12.92 -12.59
CA HIS A 119 -15.69 13.40 -13.49
C HIS A 119 -16.28 13.78 -14.85
N VAL A 120 -16.00 14.99 -15.32
CA VAL A 120 -16.33 15.46 -16.67
C VAL A 120 -15.10 16.14 -17.28
N THR A 121 -14.66 15.69 -18.45
CA THR A 121 -13.50 16.29 -19.15
C THR A 121 -13.77 17.78 -19.43
N GLY A 122 -12.87 18.65 -18.97
CA GLY A 122 -12.93 20.09 -19.27
C GLY A 122 -13.93 20.89 -18.44
N ALA A 123 -14.65 20.24 -17.52
CA ALA A 123 -15.43 20.94 -16.51
C ALA A 123 -14.56 21.29 -15.30
N ASP A 124 -14.94 22.35 -14.59
CA ASP A 124 -14.33 22.65 -13.30
C ASP A 124 -14.78 21.62 -12.26
N PRO A 125 -13.85 21.03 -11.49
CA PRO A 125 -14.18 20.04 -10.48
C PRO A 125 -14.92 20.67 -9.30
N ASP A 126 -15.97 20.01 -8.81
CA ASP A 126 -16.64 20.35 -7.54
C ASP A 126 -16.14 19.41 -6.43
N PRO A 127 -15.25 19.88 -5.52
CA PRO A 127 -14.70 19.04 -4.45
C PRO A 127 -15.74 18.65 -3.40
N LEU A 128 -16.94 19.24 -3.40
CA LEU A 128 -18.02 18.93 -2.46
C LEU A 128 -19.03 17.92 -3.01
N ALA A 129 -18.95 17.56 -4.29
CA ALA A 129 -19.84 16.58 -4.92
C ALA A 129 -19.48 15.12 -4.58
N GLY A 130 -18.55 14.90 -3.64
CA GLY A 130 -17.98 13.60 -3.34
C GLY A 130 -18.88 12.70 -2.51
N GLU A 131 -18.96 11.44 -2.92
CA GLU A 131 -19.55 10.35 -2.15
C GLU A 131 -18.43 9.56 -1.45
N GLU A 132 -18.56 9.33 -0.15
CA GLU A 132 -17.62 8.47 0.57
C GLU A 132 -17.90 6.99 0.27
N LEU A 133 -16.91 6.28 -0.25
CA LEU A 133 -17.04 4.87 -0.64
C LEU A 133 -16.48 3.90 0.39
N ALA A 134 -15.35 4.24 1.01
CA ALA A 134 -14.65 3.29 1.87
C ALA A 134 -13.80 3.99 2.94
N HIS A 135 -13.74 3.33 4.10
CA HIS A 135 -12.78 3.60 5.16
C HIS A 135 -11.84 2.41 5.29
N ILE A 136 -10.56 2.63 4.99
CA ILE A 136 -9.53 1.60 5.05
C ILE A 136 -8.61 1.91 6.22
N ASN A 137 -8.69 1.10 7.27
CA ASN A 137 -7.90 1.28 8.48
C ASN A 137 -6.41 1.09 8.17
N VAL A 138 -5.60 2.02 8.66
CA VAL A 138 -4.12 1.96 8.63
C VAL A 138 -3.59 2.23 10.03
N PRO A 139 -2.38 1.76 10.39
CA PRO A 139 -1.82 2.05 11.70
C PRO A 139 -1.75 3.56 11.96
N ILE A 140 -2.18 4.02 13.14
CA ILE A 140 -2.06 5.42 13.53
C ILE A 140 -0.58 5.81 13.55
N GLY A 141 -0.26 6.97 12.97
CA GLY A 141 1.12 7.44 12.84
C GLY A 141 1.90 6.78 11.71
N ALA A 142 1.27 5.95 10.88
CA ALA A 142 1.93 5.43 9.69
C ALA A 142 2.25 6.55 8.68
N LYS A 143 3.46 6.54 8.14
CA LYS A 143 3.80 7.31 6.95
C LYS A 143 3.09 6.68 5.75
N ILE A 144 2.19 7.46 5.14
CA ILE A 144 1.47 7.05 3.93
C ILE A 144 2.22 7.55 2.70
N GLU A 145 2.42 6.67 1.73
CA GLU A 145 3.02 7.02 0.44
C GLU A 145 2.35 6.26 -0.71
N THR A 146 2.67 6.65 -1.94
CA THR A 146 2.17 6.00 -3.16
C THR A 146 3.26 5.14 -3.78
N ASN A 147 2.91 3.95 -4.28
CA ASN A 147 3.82 3.09 -5.05
C ASN A 147 3.82 3.45 -6.54
#